data_AF-A0A519S8A1-F1
#
_entry.id   AF-A0A519S8A1-F1
#
_cell.length_a   1.000
_cell.length_b   1.000
_cell.length_c   1.000
_cell.angle_alpha   90.00
_cell.angle_beta   90.00
_cell.angle_gamma   90.00
#
_symmetry.space_group_name_H-M   'P 1'
#
loop_
_entity.id
_entity.type
_entity.pdbx_description
1 polymer ?
#
loop_
_entity_poly.entity_id
_entity_poly.type
_entity_poly.pdbx_seq_one_letter_code
_entity_poly.pdbx_strand_id
1 'polypeptide(L)' 'MDIKYLSDTKGAITGVFIPIADWEHLQKQYNISFTEPAAPNPQLKQGLADALKKANITPTDEG' A
#
# COMPACT_ATOMS: atom_id res chain seq x y z
N MET A 1 20.13 -4.23 2.29
CA MET A 1 19.22 -3.35 3.03
C MET A 1 19.73 -1.93 3.11
N ASP A 2 19.06 -1.05 2.39
CA ASP A 2 19.26 0.39 2.45
C ASP A 2 17.96 0.99 3.02
N ILE A 3 17.88 1.09 4.35
CA ILE A 3 16.65 1.45 5.06
C ILE A 3 16.45 2.96 4.96
N LYS A 4 15.35 3.37 4.31
CA LYS A 4 14.98 4.79 4.21
C LYS A 4 13.89 5.11 5.22
N TYR A 5 13.97 6.28 5.85
CA TYR A 5 12.97 6.72 6.81
C TYR A 5 12.00 7.68 6.14
N LEU A 6 10.71 7.45 6.35
CA LEU A 6 9.65 8.39 6.00
C LEU A 6 9.51 9.39 7.16
N SER A 7 9.52 10.67 6.84
CA SER A 7 9.32 11.75 7.79
C SER A 7 8.04 12.51 7.46
N ASP A 8 7.33 12.98 8.48
CA ASP A 8 6.21 13.90 8.30
C ASP A 8 6.70 15.31 7.92
N THR A 9 5.75 16.19 7.64
CA THR A 9 6.01 17.60 7.30
C THR A 9 6.67 18.39 8.44
N LYS A 10 6.72 17.83 9.65
CA LYS A 10 7.36 18.41 10.84
C LYS A 10 8.73 17.78 11.12
N GLY A 11 9.20 16.87 10.27
CA GLY A 11 10.48 16.18 10.38
C GLY A 11 10.48 14.99 11.35
N ALA A 12 9.33 14.59 11.90
CA ALA A 12 9.23 13.41 12.75
C ALA A 12 9.20 12.14 11.89
N ILE A 13 9.95 11.11 12.29
CA ILE A 13 9.99 9.82 11.59
C ILE A 13 8.64 9.13 11.78
N THR A 14 7.91 8.90 10.69
CA THR A 14 6.57 8.26 10.68
C THR A 14 6.58 6.85 10.10
N GLY A 15 7.67 6.44 9.47
CA GLY A 15 7.76 5.10 8.92
C GLY A 15 9.13 4.73 8.40
N VAL A 16 9.25 3.48 7.99
CA VAL A 16 10.43 2.93 7.32
C VAL A 16 10.00 2.39 5.96
N PHE A 17 10.79 2.73 4.94
CA PHE A 17 10.68 2.19 3.61
C PHE A 17 11.67 1.03 3.49
N ILE A 18 11.13 -0.14 3.15
CA ILE A 18 11.88 -1.37 2.90
C ILE A 18 11.61 -1.77 1.44
N PRO A 19 12.64 -1.94 0.59
CA PRO A 19 12.46 -2.47 -0.74
C PRO A 19 11.77 -3.85 -0.72
N ILE A 20 10.92 -4.14 -1.71
CA ILE A 20 10.11 -5.39 -1.74
C ILE A 20 10.99 -6.65 -1.64
N ALA A 21 12.12 -6.69 -2.36
CA ALA A 21 13.04 -7.84 -2.30
C ALA A 21 13.63 -8.07 -0.89
N ASP A 22 13.99 -6.97 -0.22
CA ASP A 22 14.48 -7.00 1.17
C ASP A 22 13.37 -7.44 2.14
N TRP A 23 12.14 -7.00 1.87
CA TRP A 23 10.96 -7.39 2.63
C TRP A 23 10.62 -8.88 2.50
N GLU A 24 10.62 -9.42 1.28
CA GLU A 24 10.40 -10.86 1.04
C GLU A 24 11.45 -11.73 1.74
N HIS A 25 12.70 -11.26 1.78
CA HIS A 25 13.77 -11.95 2.49
C HIS A 25 13.51 -11.97 4.01
N LEU A 26 13.07 -10.83 4.58
CA LEU A 26 12.68 -10.75 5.99
C LEU A 26 11.50 -11.66 6.32
N GLN A 27 10.48 -11.72 5.44
CA GLN A 27 9.32 -12.57 5.66
C GLN A 27 9.72 -14.04 5.80
N LYS A 28 10.65 -14.50 4.95
CA LYS A 28 11.18 -15.87 5.01
C LYS A 28 12.05 -16.09 6.25
N GLN A 29 12.95 -15.15 6.55
CA GLN A 29 13.90 -15.27 7.66
C GLN A 29 13.20 -15.27 9.03
N TYR A 30 12.17 -14.45 9.20
CA TYR A 30 11.46 -14.28 10.48
C TYR A 30 10.10 -14.99 10.50
N ASN A 31 9.79 -15.79 9.48
CA ASN A 31 8.52 -16.48 9.31
C ASN A 31 7.30 -15.55 9.49
N ILE A 32 7.38 -14.34 8.91
CA ILE A 32 6.34 -13.32 9.01
C ILE A 32 5.22 -13.70 8.04
N SER A 33 4.16 -14.29 8.56
CA SER A 33 2.90 -14.47 7.83
C SER A 33 2.04 -13.23 8.02
N PHE A 34 1.68 -12.57 6.92
CA PHE A 34 0.57 -11.62 6.94
C PHE A 34 -0.72 -12.41 6.90
N THR A 35 -1.59 -12.19 7.89
CA THR A 35 -3.02 -12.37 7.65
C THR A 35 -3.36 -11.40 6.55
N GLU A 36 -3.78 -11.89 5.38
CA GLU A 36 -4.24 -11.03 4.30
C GLU A 36 -5.21 -9.99 4.91
N PRO A 37 -5.05 -8.70 4.56
CA PRO A 37 -6.04 -7.72 4.97
C PRO A 37 -7.39 -8.26 4.52
N ALA A 38 -8.34 -8.33 5.45
CA ALA A 38 -9.66 -8.87 5.19
C ALA A 38 -10.17 -8.30 3.86
N ALA A 39 -10.64 -9.19 2.98
CA ALA A 39 -11.03 -8.84 1.62
C ALA A 39 -11.76 -7.49 1.61
N PRO A 40 -11.41 -6.56 0.70
CA PRO A 40 -11.89 -5.19 0.75
C PRO A 40 -13.40 -5.20 0.89
N ASN A 41 -13.89 -4.62 2.00
CA ASN A 41 -15.29 -4.66 2.32
C ASN A 41 -16.10 -4.00 1.18
N PRO A 42 -17.38 -4.39 0.98
CA PRO A 42 -18.19 -3.85 -0.11
C PRO A 42 -18.29 -2.30 -0.10
N GLN A 43 -18.18 -1.68 1.07
CA GLN A 43 -18.25 -0.23 1.24
C GLN A 43 -17.01 0.50 0.69
N LEU A 44 -15.81 -0.07 0.86
CA LEU A 44 -14.57 0.47 0.29
C LEU A 44 -14.59 0.38 -1.24
N LYS A 45 -15.07 -0.73 -1.80
CA LYS A 45 -15.22 -0.90 -3.25
C LYS A 45 -16.22 0.11 -3.83
N GLN A 46 -17.34 0.33 -3.14
CA GLN A 46 -18.34 1.31 -3.55
C GLN A 46 -17.81 2.74 -3.45
N GLY A 47 -17.13 3.08 -2.35
CA GLY A 47 -16.51 4.40 -2.17
C GLY A 47 -15.46 4.71 -3.23
N LEU A 48 -14.63 3.72 -3.60
CA LEU A 48 -13.67 3.86 -4.71
C LEU A 48 -14.40 4.07 -6.05
N ALA A 49 -15.42 3.26 -6.36
CA ALA A 49 -16.18 3.38 -7.59
C ALA A 49 -16.86 4.76 -7.72
N ASP A 50 -17.42 5.27 -6.62
CA ASP A 50 -18.06 6.58 -6.59
C ASP A 50 -17.05 7.73 -6.70
N ALA A 51 -15.87 7.59 -6.09
CA ALA A 51 -14.78 8.55 -6.23
C ALA A 51 -14.25 8.61 -7.68
N LEU A 52 -14.06 7.45 -8.31
CA LEU A 52 -13.62 7.36 -9.71
C LEU A 52 -14.64 7.98 -10.67
N LYS A 53 -15.94 7.72 -10.45
CA LYS A 53 -17.03 8.36 -11.20
C LYS A 53 -17.03 9.88 -11.01
N LYS A 54 -16.85 10.38 -9.78
CA LYS A 54 -16.76 11.83 -9.50
C LYS A 54 -15.53 12.48 -10.14
N ALA A 55 -14.44 11.75 -10.30
CA ALA A 55 -13.20 12.23 -10.90
C ALA A 55 -13.21 12.16 -12.45
N ASN A 56 -14.29 11.67 -13.08
CA ASN A 56 -14.36 11.38 -14.52
C ASN A 56 -13.21 10.46 -15.00
N ILE A 57 -12.70 9.59 -14.13
CA ILE A 57 -11.68 8.61 -14.51
C ILE A 57 -12.41 7.35 -14.97
N THR A 58 -12.57 7.21 -16.28
CA THR A 58 -12.92 5.92 -16.89
C THR A 58 -11.68 5.03 -16.91
N PRO A 59 -11.77 3.75 -16.50
CA PRO A 59 -10.69 2.79 -16.74
C PRO A 59 -10.70 2.45 -18.23
N THR A 60 -10.10 3.32 -19.03
CA THR A 60 -9.82 3.08 -20.45
C THR A 60 -8.60 3.90 -20.80
N ASP A 61 -7.42 3.31 -20.58
CA ASP A 61 -6.24 3.57 -21.38
C ASP A 61 -5.28 2.38 -21.24
N GLU A 62 -5.72 1.25 -21.80
CA GLU A 62 -4.81 0.30 -22.45
C GLU A 62 -5.28 0.20 -23.91
N GLY A 63 -4.41 0.64 -24.84
CA GLY A 63 -4.63 0.65 -26.28
C GLY A 63 -3.59 1.49 -27.01
#